data_AF-A0A7Y5LPF3-F1
#
_entry.id   AF-A0A7Y5LPF3-F1
#
_cell.length_a   1.000
_cell.length_b   1.000
_cell.length_c   1.000
_cell.angle_alpha   90.00
_cell.angle_beta   90.00
_cell.angle_gamma   90.00
#
_symmetry.space_group_name_H-M   'P 1'
#
loop_
_entity.id
_entity.type
_entity.pdbx_description
1 polymer ?
#
loop_
_entity_poly.entity_id
_entity_poly.type
_entity_poly.pdbx_seq_one_letter_code
_entity_poly.pdbx_strand_id
1 'polypeptide(L)'
;MKNFLMPKLIMCRRKKLNHGYTMVEIMIAAVVVILGFAALLNLQVSSLRGVSDARATTIAINLAEHFAEFVRAEVLQCPNPAPPGSCEFEATTGDFTGTWTIWGDGVDNRIAPNGVAPDTADSGITQEFPENIDRQYCVHYKLAWVVPGIQIRLDVRVLWPRDATDPELFEACALELVPSPTSAAGTPLTTGMVTTTRSINLRAF
;
A
#
# COMPACT_ATOMS: atom_id res chain seq x y z
N MET A 1 9.80 50.22 -42.42
CA MET A 1 10.36 51.43 -41.80
C MET A 1 9.44 51.87 -40.66
N LYS A 2 9.73 51.49 -39.42
CA LYS A 2 9.02 51.97 -38.21
C LYS A 2 10.07 52.36 -37.18
N ASN A 3 10.19 53.66 -36.93
CA ASN A 3 11.13 54.26 -36.00
C ASN A 3 10.74 53.88 -34.57
N PHE A 4 11.55 53.02 -33.95
CA PHE A 4 11.42 52.64 -32.55
C PHE A 4 12.04 53.76 -31.70
N LEU A 5 11.19 54.63 -31.16
CA LEU A 5 11.57 55.64 -30.17
C LEU A 5 12.05 54.93 -28.90
N MET A 6 13.35 54.99 -28.62
CA MET A 6 13.90 54.57 -27.33
C MET A 6 13.57 55.61 -26.26
N PRO A 7 12.87 55.23 -25.17
CA PRO A 7 12.73 56.10 -24.01
C PRO A 7 14.08 56.26 -23.33
N LYS A 8 14.54 57.51 -23.19
CA LYS A 8 15.67 57.90 -22.34
C LYS A 8 15.36 57.46 -20.91
N LEU A 9 16.01 56.38 -20.47
CA LEU A 9 16.02 55.98 -19.06
C LEU A 9 16.75 57.08 -18.27
N ILE A 10 15.97 57.86 -17.53
CA ILE A 10 16.47 58.82 -16.54
C ILE A 10 17.14 58.00 -15.44
N MET A 11 18.47 57.98 -15.47
CA MET A 11 19.30 57.32 -14.47
C MET A 11 19.31 58.17 -13.19
N CYS A 12 18.27 58.02 -12.36
CA CYS A 12 18.27 58.54 -11.00
C CYS A 12 19.32 57.79 -10.17
N ARG A 13 20.49 58.42 -10.01
CA ARG A 13 21.57 57.95 -9.13
C ARG A 13 21.10 58.04 -7.67
N ARG A 14 20.46 56.96 -7.17
CA ARG A 14 20.12 56.83 -5.74
C ARG A 14 21.41 56.91 -4.92
N LYS A 15 21.56 57.97 -4.13
CA LYS A 15 22.57 58.04 -3.07
C LYS A 15 22.24 56.93 -2.07
N LYS A 16 23.08 55.90 -2.00
CA LYS A 16 22.99 54.88 -0.95
C LYS A 16 23.34 55.56 0.38
N LEU A 17 22.32 55.95 1.13
CA LEU A 17 22.47 56.29 2.54
C LEU A 17 22.74 54.96 3.27
N ASN A 18 23.99 54.75 3.68
CA ASN A 18 24.39 53.62 4.52
C ASN A 18 23.73 53.78 5.90
N HIS A 19 22.48 53.36 6.03
CA HIS A 19 21.85 53.18 7.34
C HIS A 19 22.35 51.86 7.91
N GLY A 20 23.00 51.92 9.07
CA GLY A 20 23.32 50.72 9.84
C GLY A 20 22.02 50.07 10.30
N TYR A 21 21.92 48.75 10.14
CA TYR A 21 20.80 47.97 10.67
C TYR A 21 20.70 48.18 12.17
N THR A 22 19.50 48.47 12.65
CA THR A 22 19.27 48.57 14.09
C THR A 22 19.28 47.17 14.71
N MET A 23 19.77 47.03 15.95
CA MET A 23 19.75 45.73 16.65
C MET A 23 18.36 45.09 16.67
N VAL A 24 17.31 45.92 16.79
CA VAL A 24 15.91 45.49 16.79
C VAL A 24 15.50 44.85 15.47
N GLU A 25 15.96 45.39 14.34
CA GLU A 25 15.64 44.87 13.01
C GLU A 25 16.23 43.47 12.78
N ILE A 26 17.43 43.22 13.30
CA ILE A 26 18.07 41.90 13.26
C ILE A 26 17.31 40.91 14.15
N MET A 27 16.87 41.33 15.34
CA MET A 27 16.08 40.47 16.21
C MET A 27 14.75 40.05 15.56
N ILE A 28 14.05 40.99 14.91
CA ILE A 28 12.80 40.69 14.19
C ILE A 28 13.07 39.73 13.02
N ALA A 29 14.13 39.97 12.24
CA ALA A 29 14.50 39.08 11.14
C ALA A 29 14.81 37.65 11.62
N ALA A 30 15.53 37.51 12.73
CA ALA A 30 15.84 36.20 13.31
C ALA A 30 14.58 35.43 13.73
N VAL A 31 13.61 36.10 14.36
CA VAL A 31 12.33 35.48 14.76
C VAL A 31 11.55 35.01 13.53
N VAL A 32 11.44 35.83 12.48
CA VAL A 32 10.74 35.46 11.24
C VAL A 32 11.41 34.26 10.56
N VAL A 33 12.74 34.20 10.54
CA VAL A 33 13.49 33.07 9.99
C VAL A 33 13.22 31.78 10.78
N ILE A 34 13.22 31.84 12.11
CA ILE A 34 12.94 30.67 12.96
C ILE A 34 11.52 30.15 12.71
N LEU A 35 10.53 31.04 12.65
CA LEU A 35 9.14 30.66 12.36
C LEU A 35 9.01 30.07 10.94
N GLY A 36 9.69 30.65 9.96
CA GLY A 36 9.73 30.13 8.59
C GLY A 36 10.35 28.72 8.50
N PHE A 37 11.44 28.49 9.23
CA PHE A 37 12.08 27.19 9.28
C PHE A 37 11.19 26.13 9.94
N ALA A 38 10.51 26.49 11.05
CA ALA A 38 9.55 25.61 11.71
C ALA A 38 8.38 25.22 10.78
N ALA A 39 7.87 26.16 9.98
CA ALA A 39 6.83 25.87 8.99
C ALA A 39 7.32 24.89 7.90
N LEU A 40 8.54 25.07 7.39
CA LEU A 40 9.13 24.19 6.38
C LEU A 40 9.33 22.76 6.89
N LEU A 41 9.80 22.59 8.14
CA LEU A 41 9.97 21.27 8.75
C LEU A 41 8.66 20.49 8.84
N ASN A 42 7.57 21.14 9.24
CA ASN A 42 6.25 20.49 9.30
C ASN A 42 5.78 20.02 7.92
N LEU A 43 6.03 20.82 6.88
CA LEU A 43 5.70 20.46 5.50
C LEU A 43 6.53 19.26 5.01
N GLN A 44 7.83 19.22 5.35
CA GLN A 44 8.71 18.10 5.02
C GLN A 44 8.24 16.79 5.66
N VAL A 45 7.88 16.80 6.96
CA VAL A 45 7.39 15.60 7.66
C VAL A 45 6.11 15.08 7.00
N SER A 46 5.17 15.98 6.64
CA SER A 46 3.95 15.58 5.94
C SER A 46 4.24 14.95 4.58
N SER A 47 5.20 15.49 3.82
CA SER A 47 5.57 14.94 2.51
C SER A 47 6.22 13.57 2.62
N LEU A 48 7.09 13.36 3.63
CA LEU A 48 7.75 12.08 3.85
C LEU A 48 6.74 10.98 4.20
N ARG A 49 5.76 11.28 5.07
CA ARG A 49 4.66 10.35 5.38
C ARG A 49 3.84 10.00 4.15
N GLY A 50 3.56 10.98 3.28
CA GLY A 50 2.83 10.73 2.03
C GLY A 50 3.57 9.78 1.07
N VAL A 51 4.90 9.90 0.97
CA VAL A 51 5.71 9.00 0.14
C VAL A 51 5.73 7.58 0.72
N SER A 52 5.81 7.44 2.04
CA SER A 52 5.75 6.14 2.71
C SER A 52 4.42 5.41 2.44
N ASP A 53 3.29 6.11 2.62
CA ASP A 53 1.94 5.57 2.37
C ASP A 53 1.74 5.20 0.88
N ALA A 54 2.25 6.04 -0.03
CA ALA A 54 2.22 5.75 -1.47
C ALA A 54 3.07 4.51 -1.84
N ARG A 55 4.19 4.28 -1.16
CA ARG A 55 5.00 3.07 -1.36
C ARG A 55 4.27 1.83 -0.84
N ALA A 56 3.68 1.89 0.34
CA ALA A 56 2.94 0.77 0.93
C ALA A 56 1.74 0.35 0.06
N THR A 57 0.97 1.33 -0.44
CA THR A 57 -0.12 1.08 -1.39
C THR A 57 0.36 0.44 -2.69
N THR A 58 1.48 0.90 -3.25
CA THR A 58 2.07 0.32 -4.47
C THR A 58 2.49 -1.13 -4.25
N ILE A 59 3.15 -1.43 -3.11
CA ILE A 59 3.53 -2.80 -2.74
C ILE A 59 2.28 -3.68 -2.59
N ALA A 60 1.25 -3.19 -1.90
CA ALA A 60 0.00 -3.93 -1.71
C ALA A 60 -0.72 -4.23 -3.04
N ILE A 61 -0.70 -3.29 -4.00
CA ILE A 61 -1.25 -3.53 -5.34
C ILE A 61 -0.44 -4.60 -6.05
N ASN A 62 0.88 -4.47 -6.11
CA ASN A 62 1.78 -5.44 -6.74
C ASN A 62 1.58 -6.85 -6.15
N LEU A 63 1.42 -6.94 -4.83
CA LEU A 63 1.17 -8.19 -4.14
C LEU A 63 -0.18 -8.82 -4.54
N ALA A 64 -1.24 -8.00 -4.63
CA ALA A 64 -2.54 -8.45 -5.11
C ALA A 64 -2.49 -8.91 -6.57
N GLU A 65 -1.68 -8.25 -7.43
CA GLU A 65 -1.47 -8.68 -8.81
C GLU A 65 -0.73 -10.02 -8.87
N HIS A 66 0.36 -10.12 -8.12
CA HIS A 66 1.17 -11.33 -8.07
C HIS A 66 0.35 -12.53 -7.60
N PHE A 67 -0.42 -12.37 -6.52
CA PHE A 67 -1.29 -13.42 -6.01
C PHE A 67 -2.36 -13.84 -7.03
N ALA A 68 -2.95 -12.88 -7.75
CA ALA A 68 -3.93 -13.20 -8.78
C ALA A 68 -3.32 -13.97 -9.97
N GLU A 69 -2.11 -13.59 -10.41
CA GLU A 69 -1.39 -14.31 -11.45
C GLU A 69 -0.94 -15.69 -10.98
N PHE A 70 -0.55 -15.82 -9.71
CA PHE A 70 -0.25 -17.11 -9.09
C PHE A 70 -1.48 -18.04 -9.14
N VAL A 71 -2.64 -17.59 -8.66
CA VAL A 71 -3.88 -18.38 -8.72
C VAL A 71 -4.26 -18.71 -10.16
N ARG A 72 -4.05 -17.77 -11.09
CA ARG A 72 -4.31 -18.00 -12.52
C ARG A 72 -3.40 -19.07 -13.10
N ALA A 73 -2.11 -19.03 -12.78
CA ALA A 73 -1.12 -20.00 -13.22
C ALA A 73 -1.44 -21.40 -12.65
N GLU A 74 -1.80 -21.47 -11.37
CA GLU A 74 -2.18 -22.70 -10.69
C GLU A 74 -3.42 -23.34 -11.33
N VAL A 75 -4.46 -22.53 -11.62
CA VAL A 75 -5.67 -23.00 -12.32
C VAL A 75 -5.35 -23.52 -13.73
N LEU A 76 -4.38 -22.94 -14.43
CA LEU A 76 -3.93 -23.43 -15.75
C LEU A 76 -3.10 -24.71 -15.65
N GLN A 77 -2.29 -24.84 -14.59
CA GLN A 77 -1.45 -25.99 -14.34
C GLN A 77 -2.26 -27.23 -13.96
N CYS A 78 -3.49 -27.05 -13.46
CA CYS A 78 -4.40 -28.11 -13.05
C CYS A 78 -5.65 -28.24 -13.96
N PRO A 79 -5.50 -28.72 -15.21
CA PRO A 79 -6.59 -28.81 -16.18
C PRO A 79 -7.54 -30.00 -15.96
N ASN A 80 -7.24 -30.94 -15.04
CA ASN A 80 -8.04 -32.15 -14.84
C ASN A 80 -8.52 -32.27 -13.38
N PRO A 81 -9.84 -32.31 -13.12
CA PRO A 81 -10.37 -32.82 -11.86
C PRO A 81 -10.26 -34.36 -11.87
N ALA A 82 -9.06 -34.88 -11.63
CA ALA A 82 -8.81 -36.31 -11.42
C ALA A 82 -8.83 -36.64 -9.90
N PRO A 83 -8.97 -37.93 -9.50
CA PRO A 83 -9.18 -38.36 -8.11
C PRO A 83 -8.06 -37.89 -7.16
N PRO A 84 -8.31 -37.90 -5.83
CA PRO A 84 -7.64 -37.02 -4.88
C PRO A 84 -6.13 -37.23 -4.87
N GLY A 85 -5.37 -36.16 -5.09
CA GLY A 85 -3.93 -36.17 -4.76
C GLY A 85 -2.93 -35.45 -5.67
N SER A 86 -3.28 -34.50 -6.55
CA SER A 86 -2.21 -33.67 -7.16
C SER A 86 -2.59 -32.26 -7.62
N CYS A 87 -3.85 -31.88 -7.53
CA CYS A 87 -4.33 -30.51 -7.75
C CYS A 87 -5.17 -30.09 -6.55
N GLU A 88 -4.58 -30.27 -5.37
CA GLU A 88 -5.14 -29.82 -4.12
C GLU A 88 -4.75 -28.35 -4.00
N PHE A 89 -5.41 -27.50 -4.79
CA PHE A 89 -5.73 -26.21 -4.19
C PHE A 89 -6.51 -26.63 -2.95
N GLU A 90 -5.95 -26.43 -1.76
CA GLU A 90 -6.50 -26.84 -0.47
C GLU A 90 -7.81 -26.08 -0.14
N ALA A 91 -8.58 -25.73 -1.16
CA ALA A 91 -10.03 -25.84 -1.15
C ALA A 91 -10.41 -27.31 -0.94
N THR A 92 -10.16 -27.81 0.28
CA THR A 92 -10.67 -29.06 0.81
C THR A 92 -12.19 -29.06 0.64
N THR A 93 -12.66 -29.55 -0.50
CA THR A 93 -14.01 -30.05 -0.78
C THR A 93 -15.14 -29.32 -0.03
N GLY A 94 -15.34 -28.04 -0.32
CA GLY A 94 -16.40 -27.22 0.26
C GLY A 94 -15.76 -26.03 0.97
N ASP A 95 -15.72 -24.85 0.39
CA ASP A 95 -16.95 -24.14 0.09
C ASP A 95 -16.56 -22.93 -0.78
N PHE A 96 -16.91 -22.93 -2.08
CA PHE A 96 -16.87 -21.71 -2.90
C PHE A 96 -18.01 -20.76 -2.50
N THR A 97 -18.32 -20.68 -1.21
CA THR A 97 -19.34 -19.82 -0.60
C THR A 97 -18.88 -18.38 -0.50
N GLY A 98 -17.68 -18.07 -0.95
CA GLY A 98 -17.16 -16.73 -0.90
C GLY A 98 -16.75 -16.34 0.53
N THR A 99 -16.20 -17.28 1.28
CA THR A 99 -15.56 -16.97 2.57
C THR A 99 -14.17 -16.39 2.31
N TRP A 100 -13.75 -15.43 3.14
CA TRP A 100 -12.38 -14.92 3.08
C TRP A 100 -11.45 -15.92 3.76
N THR A 101 -10.40 -16.32 3.06
CA THR A 101 -9.35 -17.21 3.53
C THR A 101 -8.04 -16.41 3.57
N ILE A 102 -7.21 -16.68 4.58
CA ILE A 102 -5.87 -16.07 4.70
C ILE A 102 -4.89 -16.89 3.88
N TRP A 103 -3.94 -16.22 3.23
CA TRP A 103 -2.80 -16.88 2.58
C TRP A 103 -1.66 -17.15 3.58
N GLY A 104 -1.23 -18.41 3.72
CA GLY A 104 -0.16 -18.87 4.63
C GLY A 104 -0.56 -20.13 5.43
N ASP A 105 0.43 -20.87 5.94
CA ASP A 105 0.26 -22.21 6.56
C ASP A 105 0.20 -22.23 8.12
N GLY A 106 0.15 -21.07 8.79
CA GLY A 106 -0.43 -21.02 10.14
C GLY A 106 0.49 -20.86 11.35
N VAL A 107 1.63 -20.16 11.24
CA VAL A 107 2.28 -19.55 12.43
C VAL A 107 2.51 -18.05 12.27
N ASP A 108 2.71 -17.60 11.03
CA ASP A 108 2.82 -16.19 10.67
C ASP A 108 2.21 -15.98 9.29
N ASN A 109 0.98 -15.47 9.22
CA ASN A 109 0.29 -15.24 7.95
C ASN A 109 0.70 -13.92 7.26
N ARG A 110 1.75 -13.26 7.78
CA ARG A 110 2.25 -12.00 7.22
C ARG A 110 3.22 -12.31 6.08
N ILE A 111 3.02 -11.58 4.99
CA ILE A 111 3.78 -11.70 3.76
C ILE A 111 4.73 -10.51 3.68
N ALA A 112 5.95 -10.79 3.23
CA ALA A 112 6.92 -9.75 2.95
C ALA A 112 6.55 -8.95 1.68
N PRO A 113 7.08 -7.72 1.51
CA PRO A 113 6.83 -6.89 0.32
C PRO A 113 7.11 -7.57 -1.03
N ASN A 114 7.94 -8.61 -1.03
CA ASN A 114 8.30 -9.40 -2.21
C ASN A 114 7.29 -10.51 -2.56
N GLY A 115 6.26 -10.71 -1.73
CA GLY A 115 5.22 -11.70 -1.96
C GLY A 115 5.55 -13.13 -1.54
N VAL A 116 6.65 -13.34 -0.82
CA VAL A 116 6.99 -14.66 -0.29
C VAL A 116 6.25 -14.92 1.02
N ALA A 117 5.47 -16.00 1.05
CA ALA A 117 4.90 -16.52 2.29
C ALA A 117 5.98 -17.31 3.06
N PRO A 118 5.95 -17.31 4.40
CA PRO A 118 7.02 -17.86 5.22
C PRO A 118 7.27 -19.37 5.06
N ASP A 119 6.29 -20.16 4.62
CA ASP A 119 6.48 -21.60 4.40
C ASP A 119 6.69 -22.00 2.95
N THR A 120 6.28 -21.16 1.99
CA THR A 120 6.33 -21.54 0.59
C THR A 120 7.79 -21.68 0.21
N ALA A 121 8.22 -22.92 0.04
CA ALA A 121 9.58 -23.40 -0.15
C ALA A 121 10.22 -22.94 -1.47
N ASP A 122 9.97 -21.71 -1.91
CA ASP A 122 10.76 -21.05 -2.94
C ASP A 122 12.06 -20.54 -2.32
N SER A 123 12.98 -21.48 -2.12
CA SER A 123 14.34 -21.26 -1.66
C SER A 123 15.15 -20.27 -2.53
N GLY A 124 14.68 -19.95 -3.75
CA GLY A 124 15.30 -18.97 -4.62
C GLY A 124 15.07 -17.53 -4.17
N ILE A 125 13.86 -17.18 -3.72
CA ILE A 125 13.51 -15.80 -3.36
C ILE A 125 13.94 -15.46 -1.92
N THR A 126 13.98 -16.44 -1.02
CA THR A 126 14.43 -16.24 0.38
C THR A 126 15.91 -15.91 0.50
N GLN A 127 16.75 -16.23 -0.49
CA GLN A 127 18.17 -15.82 -0.49
C GLN A 127 18.39 -14.37 -0.93
N GLU A 128 17.51 -13.80 -1.75
CA GLU A 128 17.68 -12.45 -2.30
C GLU A 128 17.15 -11.37 -1.34
N PHE A 129 16.24 -11.75 -0.44
CA PHE A 129 15.60 -10.85 0.51
C PHE A 129 15.79 -11.39 1.93
N PRO A 130 16.64 -10.75 2.78
CA PRO A 130 16.88 -11.23 4.12
C PRO A 130 15.56 -11.29 4.91
N GLU A 131 15.40 -12.35 5.69
CA GLU A 131 14.20 -12.72 6.46
C GLU A 131 13.71 -11.63 7.45
N ASN A 132 14.52 -10.58 7.64
CA ASN A 132 14.33 -9.47 8.55
C ASN A 132 13.64 -8.24 7.92
N ILE A 133 12.98 -8.40 6.78
CA ILE A 133 12.11 -7.34 6.24
C ILE A 133 10.81 -7.38 7.03
N ASP A 134 10.47 -6.26 7.69
CA ASP A 134 9.20 -6.06 8.40
C ASP A 134 8.03 -6.61 7.58
N ARG A 135 7.52 -7.78 8.00
CA ARG A 135 6.40 -8.46 7.35
C ARG A 135 5.12 -7.70 7.73
N GLN A 136 4.71 -6.79 6.87
CA GLN A 136 3.63 -5.82 7.14
C GLN A 136 2.36 -6.07 6.34
N TYR A 137 2.28 -7.15 5.54
CA TYR A 137 1.14 -7.36 4.65
C TYR A 137 0.41 -8.67 5.00
N CYS A 138 -0.91 -8.62 5.10
CA CYS A 138 -1.76 -9.80 5.15
C CYS A 138 -2.54 -9.88 3.84
N VAL A 139 -2.52 -11.04 3.17
CA VAL A 139 -3.30 -11.25 1.95
C VAL A 139 -4.45 -12.18 2.26
N HIS A 140 -5.66 -11.68 2.04
CA HIS A 140 -6.89 -12.45 2.15
C HIS A 140 -7.42 -12.66 0.74
N TYR A 141 -7.94 -13.83 0.46
CA TYR A 141 -8.54 -14.13 -0.82
C TYR A 141 -9.89 -14.81 -0.63
N LYS A 142 -10.75 -14.64 -1.61
CA LYS A 142 -12.09 -15.18 -1.64
C LYS A 142 -12.36 -15.71 -3.04
N LEU A 143 -12.74 -16.97 -3.12
CA LEU A 143 -13.14 -17.63 -4.37
C LEU A 143 -14.64 -17.86 -4.34
N ALA A 144 -15.33 -17.53 -5.42
CA ALA A 144 -16.77 -17.77 -5.57
C ALA A 144 -17.11 -18.14 -7.01
N TRP A 145 -17.99 -19.11 -7.22
CA TRP A 145 -18.48 -19.40 -8.57
C TRP A 145 -19.38 -18.26 -9.07
N VAL A 146 -19.04 -17.73 -10.24
CA VAL A 146 -19.95 -16.87 -11.02
C VAL A 146 -20.90 -17.74 -11.83
N VAL A 147 -20.34 -18.77 -12.48
CA VAL A 147 -21.07 -19.80 -13.20
C VAL A 147 -20.47 -21.15 -12.80
N PRO A 148 -21.23 -22.04 -12.13
CA PRO A 148 -20.71 -23.33 -11.67
C PRO A 148 -20.03 -24.10 -12.79
N GLY A 149 -18.77 -24.51 -12.56
CA GLY A 149 -17.97 -25.28 -13.52
C GLY A 149 -17.41 -24.50 -14.71
N ILE A 150 -17.71 -23.20 -14.87
CA ILE A 150 -17.30 -22.41 -16.05
C ILE A 150 -16.55 -21.14 -15.67
N GLN A 151 -16.92 -20.50 -14.56
CA GLN A 151 -16.34 -19.20 -14.21
C GLN A 151 -16.26 -19.00 -12.71
N ILE A 152 -15.07 -18.66 -12.24
CA ILE A 152 -14.76 -18.40 -10.84
C ILE A 152 -14.39 -16.92 -10.71
N ARG A 153 -14.90 -16.25 -9.68
CA ARG A 153 -14.46 -14.92 -9.27
C ARG A 153 -13.45 -15.08 -8.14
N LEU A 154 -12.30 -14.44 -8.31
CA LEU A 154 -11.27 -14.26 -7.31
C LEU A 154 -11.33 -12.81 -6.81
N ASP A 155 -11.58 -12.64 -5.52
CA ASP A 155 -11.41 -11.37 -4.83
C ASP A 155 -10.17 -11.47 -3.93
N VAL A 156 -9.24 -10.54 -4.06
CA VAL A 156 -7.99 -10.45 -3.28
C VAL A 156 -8.00 -9.17 -2.48
N ARG A 157 -7.61 -9.25 -1.23
CA ARG A 157 -7.45 -8.12 -0.32
C ARG A 157 -6.08 -8.14 0.30
N VAL A 158 -5.46 -6.98 0.36
CA VAL A 158 -4.20 -6.81 1.06
C VAL A 158 -4.41 -5.79 2.17
N LEU A 159 -4.05 -6.16 3.39
CA LEU A 159 -4.12 -5.33 4.58
C LEU A 159 -2.70 -5.03 5.06
N TRP A 160 -2.47 -3.80 5.51
CA TRP A 160 -1.22 -3.40 6.14
C TRP A 160 -1.48 -2.34 7.23
N PRO A 161 -0.63 -2.28 8.28
CA PRO A 161 -0.74 -1.27 9.31
C PRO A 161 -0.27 0.09 8.79
N ARG A 162 -0.91 1.16 9.25
CA ARG A 162 -0.43 2.53 9.07
C ARG A 162 0.50 2.91 10.22
N ASP A 163 1.39 3.88 9.98
CA ASP A 163 2.26 4.46 11.00
C ASP A 163 1.46 4.77 12.28
N ALA A 164 1.88 4.19 13.42
CA ALA A 164 1.26 4.23 14.75
C ALA A 164 0.11 3.24 15.06
N THR A 165 -0.13 2.23 14.22
CA THR A 165 -1.04 1.12 14.57
C THR A 165 -0.35 0.18 15.54
N ASP A 166 -1.08 -0.29 16.56
CA ASP A 166 -0.60 -1.30 17.48
C ASP A 166 -0.26 -2.59 16.71
N PRO A 167 1.01 -3.07 16.75
CA PRO A 167 1.40 -4.28 16.04
C PRO A 167 0.61 -5.51 16.51
N GLU A 168 0.15 -5.54 17.77
CA GLU A 168 -0.59 -6.69 18.32
C GLU A 168 -1.94 -6.91 17.60
N LEU A 169 -2.58 -5.83 17.13
CA LEU A 169 -3.82 -5.94 16.33
C LEU A 169 -3.59 -6.57 14.95
N PHE A 170 -2.34 -6.56 14.46
CA PHE A 170 -1.96 -7.07 13.16
C PHE A 170 -1.37 -8.48 13.21
N GLU A 171 -0.88 -8.93 14.38
CA GLU A 171 -0.21 -10.24 14.53
C GLU A 171 -1.05 -11.43 14.09
N ALA A 172 -2.38 -11.35 14.21
CA ALA A 172 -3.26 -12.47 13.88
C ALA A 172 -3.69 -12.52 12.40
N CYS A 173 -3.36 -11.51 11.56
CA CYS A 173 -4.01 -11.30 10.25
C CYS A 173 -5.54 -11.58 10.32
N ALA A 174 -6.20 -11.11 11.39
CA ALA A 174 -7.49 -11.67 11.77
C ALA A 174 -8.56 -11.45 10.69
N LEU A 175 -9.30 -12.51 10.36
CA LEU A 175 -10.42 -12.48 9.40
C LEU A 175 -11.56 -11.53 9.83
N GLU A 176 -11.70 -11.27 11.14
CA GLU A 176 -12.72 -10.37 11.71
C GLU A 176 -12.51 -8.88 11.39
N LEU A 177 -11.33 -8.49 10.91
CA LEU A 177 -11.09 -7.10 10.47
C LEU A 177 -11.83 -6.74 9.17
N VAL A 178 -12.51 -7.72 8.56
CA VAL A 178 -13.33 -7.52 7.37
C VAL A 178 -14.70 -6.94 7.76
N PRO A 179 -15.02 -5.68 7.40
CA PRO A 179 -16.40 -5.24 7.44
C PRO A 179 -17.20 -6.12 6.47
N SER A 180 -18.16 -6.87 6.99
CA SER A 180 -19.14 -7.55 6.16
C SER A 180 -19.78 -6.50 5.23
N PRO A 181 -19.95 -6.77 3.92
CA PRO A 181 -20.60 -5.82 3.02
C PRO A 181 -22.06 -5.52 3.39
N THR A 182 -22.62 -6.22 4.38
CA THR A 182 -23.97 -5.98 4.92
C THR A 182 -24.02 -5.17 6.22
N SER A 183 -22.88 -4.76 6.81
CA SER A 183 -22.91 -3.81 7.95
C SER A 183 -23.10 -2.38 7.45
N ALA A 184 -24.31 -2.11 6.96
CA ALA A 184 -24.83 -0.76 6.89
C ALA A 184 -24.85 -0.19 8.32
N ALA A 185 -24.02 0.83 8.54
CA ALA A 185 -23.90 1.63 9.75
C ALA A 185 -23.30 0.93 10.99
N GLY A 186 -22.07 1.35 11.35
CA GLY A 186 -21.84 1.69 12.75
C GLY A 186 -20.77 0.92 13.52
N THR A 187 -19.59 0.71 12.94
CA THR A 187 -18.36 0.81 13.74
C THR A 187 -17.22 1.23 12.80
N PRO A 188 -16.60 2.41 12.99
CA PRO A 188 -15.42 2.76 12.22
C PRO A 188 -14.35 1.72 12.50
N LEU A 189 -13.71 1.22 11.44
CA LEU A 189 -12.48 0.44 11.56
C LEU A 189 -11.58 1.09 12.62
N THR A 190 -10.99 0.25 13.46
CA THR A 190 -9.91 0.61 14.37
C THR A 190 -8.92 1.50 13.62
N THR A 191 -8.82 2.75 14.06
CA THR A 191 -8.08 3.85 13.43
C THR A 191 -6.62 3.44 13.20
N GLY A 192 -6.29 2.87 12.03
CA GLY A 192 -4.92 2.42 11.77
C GLY A 192 -4.69 1.51 10.56
N MET A 193 -5.67 0.75 10.09
CA MET A 193 -5.43 -0.16 8.96
C MET A 193 -5.89 0.40 7.63
N VAL A 194 -5.15 0.06 6.57
CA VAL A 194 -5.51 0.36 5.18
C VAL A 194 -5.74 -0.96 4.45
N THR A 195 -6.70 -0.97 3.53
CA THR A 195 -7.03 -2.15 2.73
C THR A 195 -7.16 -1.78 1.27
N THR A 196 -6.55 -2.59 0.39
CA THR A 196 -6.82 -2.55 -1.05
C THR A 196 -7.54 -3.83 -1.46
N THR A 197 -8.56 -3.72 -2.33
CA THR A 197 -9.32 -4.88 -2.83
C THR A 197 -9.22 -4.92 -4.36
N ARG A 198 -8.98 -6.12 -4.90
CA ARG A 198 -9.01 -6.40 -6.34
C ARG A 198 -9.93 -7.57 -6.63
N SER A 199 -10.75 -7.45 -7.67
CA SER A 199 -11.64 -8.52 -8.14
C SER A 199 -11.28 -8.90 -9.57
N ILE A 200 -11.12 -10.20 -9.85
CA ILE A 200 -10.82 -10.75 -11.17
C ILE A 200 -11.75 -11.93 -11.45
N ASN A 201 -12.26 -12.02 -12.68
CA ASN A 201 -13.03 -13.17 -13.12
C ASN A 201 -12.13 -14.12 -13.92
N LEU A 202 -12.03 -15.36 -13.46
CA LEU A 202 -11.29 -16.45 -14.07
C LEU A 202 -12.26 -17.40 -14.77
N ARG A 203 -11.88 -17.92 -15.93
CA ARG A 203 -12.65 -18.92 -16.65
C ARG A 203 -12.11 -20.31 -16.27
N ALA A 204 -12.98 -21.16 -15.74
CA ALA A 204 -12.73 -22.58 -15.59
C ALA A 204 -12.96 -23.26 -16.94
N PHE A 205 -12.06 -24.16 -17.34
CA PHE A 205 -12.10 -24.86 -18.62
C PHE A 205 -13.07 -26.05 -18.58
#